data_AF-X1JDU8-F1
#
_entry.id   AF-X1JDU8-F1
#
_cell.length_a   1.000
_cell.length_b   1.000
_cell.length_c   1.000
_cell.angle_alpha   90.00
_cell.angle_beta   90.00
_cell.angle_gamma   90.00
#
_symmetry.space_group_name_H-M   'P 1'
#
loop_
_entity.id
_entity.type
_entity.pdbx_description
1 polymer ?
#
loop_
_entity_poly.entity_id
_entity_poly.type
_entity_poly.pdbx_seq_one_letter_code
_entity_poly.pdbx_strand_id
1 'polypeptide(L)'
;MNNISFAKLGFMNSKNIVVKDCSIDLLRMKSCSNITFINCSITRDLKFKECQDIKFENCIIKKIVHVKSTEITLDHCYINKIKDWICEENTPYYEG
;
A
#
# COMPACT_ATOMS: atom_id res chain seq x y z
N MET A 1 16.42 9.61 14.99
CA MET A 1 15.63 9.96 13.79
C MET A 1 14.23 10.32 14.25
N ASN A 2 13.80 11.55 14.02
CA ASN A 2 12.44 12.00 14.35
C ASN A 2 11.47 11.38 13.34
N ASN A 3 11.03 10.15 13.60
CA ASN A 3 10.07 9.48 12.75
C ASN A 3 8.71 10.11 12.99
N ILE A 4 8.29 10.99 12.07
CA ILE A 4 6.91 11.43 11.99
C ILE A 4 6.04 10.17 11.88
N SER A 5 5.10 10.02 12.80
CA SER A 5 4.25 8.84 12.89
C SER A 5 2.79 9.21 12.65
N PHE A 6 2.14 8.43 11.79
CA PHE A 6 0.73 8.59 11.46
C PHE A 6 -0.03 7.35 11.89
N ALA A 7 -1.00 7.50 12.79
CA ALA A 7 -1.96 6.43 13.09
C ALA A 7 -2.78 6.03 11.85
N LYS A 8 -3.01 6.99 10.94
CA LYS A 8 -3.63 6.76 9.64
C LYS A 8 -3.18 7.83 8.67
N LEU A 9 -2.72 7.41 7.49
CA LEU A 9 -2.44 8.29 6.37
C LEU A 9 -3.33 7.88 5.21
N GLY A 10 -3.91 8.86 4.51
CA GLY A 10 -4.66 8.55 3.31
C GLY A 10 -4.76 9.69 2.34
N PHE A 11 -4.87 9.31 1.07
CA PHE A 11 -4.96 10.20 -0.07
C PHE A 11 -6.20 9.87 -0.90
N MET A 12 -6.82 10.90 -1.46
CA MET A 12 -7.97 10.78 -2.37
C MET A 12 -7.76 11.70 -3.54
N ASN A 13 -7.94 11.21 -4.77
CA ASN A 13 -7.80 11.98 -6.01
C ASN A 13 -6.48 12.77 -6.09
N SER A 14 -5.41 12.26 -5.47
CA SER A 14 -4.16 12.97 -5.29
C SER A 14 -3.11 12.49 -6.30
N LYS A 15 -2.21 13.39 -6.71
CA LYS A 15 -1.17 13.09 -7.71
C LYS A 15 0.17 13.72 -7.34
N ASN A 16 1.26 13.11 -7.79
CA ASN A 16 2.62 13.65 -7.69
C ASN A 16 3.04 13.92 -6.22
N ILE A 17 2.81 12.94 -5.34
CA ILE A 17 3.14 13.07 -3.91
C ILE A 17 4.35 12.20 -3.59
N VAL A 18 5.24 12.75 -2.76
CA VAL A 18 6.35 12.00 -2.19
C VAL A 18 6.25 12.02 -0.67
N VAL A 19 6.22 10.83 -0.07
CA VAL A 19 6.20 10.63 1.39
C VAL A 19 7.54 10.02 1.79
N LYS A 20 8.25 10.62 2.76
CA LYS A 20 9.60 10.21 3.15
C LYS A 20 9.75 10.09 4.67
N ASP A 21 10.56 9.12 5.11
CA ASP A 21 11.07 9.01 6.49
C ASP A 21 9.96 9.01 7.57
N CYS A 22 8.88 8.26 7.30
CA CYS A 22 7.69 8.22 8.16
C CYS A 22 7.33 6.78 8.58
N SER A 23 6.67 6.68 9.75
CA SER A 23 5.98 5.46 10.16
C SER A 23 4.48 5.65 10.03
N ILE A 24 3.80 4.72 9.36
CA ILE A 24 2.38 4.79 9.04
C ILE A 24 1.73 3.50 9.55
N ASP A 25 0.80 3.58 10.48
CA ASP A 25 0.11 2.38 10.92
C ASP A 25 -0.82 1.86 9.81
N LEU A 26 -1.69 2.74 9.30
CA LEU A 26 -2.65 2.40 8.27
C LEU A 26 -2.56 3.34 7.07
N LEU A 27 -2.25 2.79 5.90
CA LEU A 27 -2.23 3.51 4.64
C LEU A 27 -3.46 3.16 3.80
N ARG A 28 -4.22 4.19 3.40
CA ARG A 28 -5.38 4.03 2.50
C ARG A 28 -5.36 5.04 1.37
N MET A 29 -5.41 4.56 0.13
CA MET A 29 -5.41 5.43 -1.04
C MET A 29 -6.55 5.07 -1.98
N LYS A 30 -7.15 6.10 -2.57
CA LYS A 30 -8.20 5.97 -3.57
C LYS A 30 -7.98 6.93 -4.73
N SER A 31 -8.01 6.42 -5.95
CA SER A 31 -7.95 7.24 -7.19
C SER A 31 -6.71 8.14 -7.24
N CYS A 32 -5.55 7.63 -6.80
CA CYS A 32 -4.29 8.38 -6.74
C CYS A 32 -3.32 7.92 -7.83
N SER A 33 -2.44 8.82 -8.30
CA SER A 33 -1.45 8.47 -9.34
C SER A 33 -0.07 9.11 -9.11
N ASN A 34 1.01 8.43 -9.49
CA ASN A 34 2.39 8.92 -9.34
C ASN A 34 2.69 9.31 -7.89
N ILE A 35 2.69 8.31 -7.01
CA ILE A 35 2.91 8.50 -5.56
C ILE A 35 4.12 7.66 -5.14
N THR A 36 5.08 8.28 -4.49
CA THR A 36 6.32 7.62 -4.08
C THR A 36 6.48 7.65 -2.57
N PHE A 37 6.67 6.48 -1.97
CA PHE A 37 7.03 6.30 -0.56
C PHE A 37 8.51 5.92 -0.46
N ILE A 38 9.28 6.64 0.35
CA ILE A 38 10.73 6.42 0.51
C ILE A 38 11.05 6.28 2.00
N ASN A 39 11.80 5.24 2.37
CA ASN A 39 12.21 4.99 3.76
C ASN A 39 11.02 4.96 4.74
N CYS A 40 9.88 4.41 4.32
CA CYS A 40 8.66 4.38 5.12
C CYS A 40 8.43 3.00 5.75
N SER A 41 7.80 2.98 6.93
CA SER A 41 7.33 1.76 7.58
C SER A 41 5.80 1.75 7.66
N ILE A 42 5.16 0.76 7.02
CA ILE A 42 3.72 0.56 7.06
C ILE A 42 3.44 -0.59 8.04
N THR A 43 3.01 -0.27 9.27
CA THR A 43 3.05 -1.20 10.40
C THR A 43 1.77 -1.99 10.66
N ARG A 44 0.67 -1.72 9.96
CA ARG A 44 -0.56 -2.53 10.05
C ARG A 44 -1.09 -2.98 8.70
N ASP A 45 -1.74 -2.10 7.94
CA ASP A 45 -2.45 -2.46 6.71
C ASP A 45 -2.19 -1.42 5.61
N LEU A 46 -1.95 -1.89 4.39
CA LEU A 46 -1.94 -1.11 3.15
C LEU A 46 -3.16 -1.48 2.29
N LYS A 47 -3.91 -0.48 1.84
CA LYS A 47 -5.11 -0.65 1.00
C LYS A 47 -5.19 0.38 -0.12
N PHE A 48 -5.20 -0.09 -1.37
CA PHE A 48 -5.29 0.72 -2.58
C PHE A 48 -6.51 0.37 -3.42
N LYS A 49 -7.16 1.42 -3.95
CA LYS A 49 -8.29 1.31 -4.87
C LYS A 49 -8.11 2.32 -6.00
N GLU A 50 -8.16 1.86 -7.24
CA GLU A 50 -8.08 2.70 -8.45
C GLU A 50 -6.82 3.58 -8.47
N CYS A 51 -5.71 3.10 -7.91
CA CYS A 51 -4.44 3.81 -7.95
C CYS A 51 -3.58 3.32 -9.13
N GLN A 52 -2.67 4.15 -9.59
CA GLN A 52 -1.74 3.86 -10.67
C GLN A 52 -0.37 4.45 -10.36
N ASP A 53 0.72 3.82 -10.81
CA ASP A 53 2.08 4.36 -10.68
C ASP A 53 2.43 4.71 -9.23
N ILE A 54 2.41 3.68 -8.37
CA ILE A 54 2.73 3.81 -6.95
C ILE A 54 4.06 3.12 -6.69
N LYS A 55 5.03 3.87 -6.18
CA LYS A 55 6.36 3.37 -5.92
C LYS A 55 6.67 3.34 -4.43
N PHE A 56 7.27 2.25 -3.98
CA PHE A 56 7.88 2.14 -2.66
C PHE A 56 9.37 1.88 -2.83
N GLU A 57 10.19 2.66 -2.14
CA GLU A 57 11.64 2.54 -2.12
C GLU A 57 12.12 2.39 -0.68
N ASN A 58 12.90 1.35 -0.40
CA ASN A 58 13.45 1.07 0.93
C ASN A 58 12.38 1.09 2.04
N CYS A 59 11.25 0.43 1.80
CA CYS A 59 10.10 0.43 2.71
C CYS A 59 9.91 -0.92 3.41
N ILE A 60 9.35 -0.87 4.62
CA ILE A 60 8.87 -2.04 5.35
C ILE A 60 7.36 -2.04 5.30
N ILE A 61 6.74 -3.12 4.81
CA ILE A 61 5.29 -3.23 4.69
C ILE A 61 4.83 -4.48 5.43
N LYS A 62 4.15 -4.30 6.57
CA LYS A 62 3.69 -5.44 7.36
C LYS A 62 2.63 -6.26 6.65
N LYS A 63 1.68 -5.59 5.99
CA LYS A 63 0.56 -6.29 5.35
C LYS A 63 -0.05 -5.49 4.21
N ILE A 64 -0.06 -6.11 3.04
CA ILE A 64 -0.85 -5.67 1.90
C ILE A 64 -2.18 -6.41 1.95
N VAL A 65 -3.29 -5.67 1.99
CA VAL A 65 -4.63 -6.28 2.11
C VAL A 65 -5.40 -6.20 0.81
N HIS A 66 -5.56 -5.04 0.19
CA HIS A 66 -6.30 -4.95 -1.07
C HIS A 66 -5.56 -4.03 -2.01
N VAL A 67 -5.24 -4.51 -3.22
CA VAL A 67 -4.62 -3.68 -4.26
C VAL A 67 -5.43 -3.83 -5.54
N LYS A 68 -6.48 -3.01 -5.68
CA LYS A 68 -7.23 -2.87 -6.94
C LYS A 68 -6.61 -1.73 -7.74
N SER A 69 -5.37 -1.89 -8.17
CA SER A 69 -4.52 -0.80 -8.69
C SER A 69 -3.44 -1.38 -9.61
N THR A 70 -2.95 -0.58 -10.56
CA THR A 70 -1.95 -1.00 -11.55
C THR A 70 -0.61 -0.30 -11.30
N GLU A 71 0.47 -0.83 -11.88
CA GLU A 71 1.79 -0.18 -11.87
C GLU A 71 2.29 0.12 -10.44
N ILE A 72 2.22 -0.89 -9.56
CA ILE A 72 2.76 -0.80 -8.20
C ILE A 72 4.18 -1.37 -8.22
N THR A 73 5.17 -0.53 -7.91
CA THR A 73 6.58 -0.92 -7.91
C THR A 73 7.12 -0.94 -6.48
N LEU A 74 7.86 -2.00 -6.16
CA LEU A 74 8.48 -2.24 -4.87
C LEU A 74 9.98 -2.40 -5.08
N ASP A 75 10.76 -1.44 -4.61
CA ASP A 75 12.22 -1.43 -4.74
C ASP A 75 12.87 -1.48 -3.36
N HIS A 76 13.74 -2.47 -3.14
CA HIS A 76 14.38 -2.71 -1.83
C HIS A 76 13.39 -2.76 -0.65
N CYS A 77 12.22 -3.36 -0.84
CA CYS A 77 11.17 -3.42 0.18
C CYS A 77 11.12 -4.78 0.89
N TYR A 78 10.81 -4.76 2.18
CA TYR A 78 10.45 -5.96 2.94
C TYR A 78 8.93 -6.04 3.12
N ILE A 79 8.32 -7.13 2.67
CA ILE A 79 6.88 -7.37 2.81
C ILE A 79 6.66 -8.62 3.64
N ASN A 80 5.98 -8.48 4.77
CA ASN A 80 5.73 -9.62 5.66
C ASN A 80 4.51 -10.46 5.22
N LYS A 81 3.43 -9.81 4.75
CA LYS A 81 2.22 -10.52 4.32
C LYS A 81 1.53 -9.82 3.15
N ILE A 82 1.08 -10.61 2.19
CA ILE A 82 0.18 -10.18 1.12
C ILE A 82 -1.10 -11.00 1.27
N LYS A 83 -2.24 -10.33 1.40
CA LYS A 83 -3.56 -10.95 1.48
C LYS A 83 -4.48 -10.29 0.46
N ASP A 84 -4.07 -10.29 -0.81
CA ASP A 84 -4.88 -9.71 -1.87
C ASP A 84 -5.95 -10.70 -2.35
N TRP A 85 -7.12 -10.19 -2.73
CA TRP A 85 -8.20 -10.99 -3.33
C TRP A 85 -7.86 -11.48 -4.75
N ILE A 86 -6.71 -11.11 -5.28
CA ILE A 86 -6.24 -11.51 -6.62
C ILE A 86 -6.00 -13.03 -6.74
N CYS A 87 -6.00 -13.78 -5.63
CA CYS A 87 -5.88 -15.26 -5.64
C CYS A 87 -7.16 -16.03 -5.25
N GLU A 88 -8.36 -15.43 -5.27
CA GLU A 88 -9.62 -16.19 -5.15
C GLU A 88 -10.26 -16.45 -6.53
N GLU A 89 -9.48 -16.95 -7.48
CA GLU A 89 -10.01 -17.94 -8.43
C GLU A 89 -9.74 -19.32 -7.82
N ASN A 90 -10.80 -20.06 -7.49
CA ASN A 90 -10.85 -21.44 -6.95
C ASN A 90 -11.38 -21.64 -5.52
N THR A 91 -12.48 -20.97 -5.15
CA THR A 91 -13.46 -21.65 -4.27
C THR A 91 -14.62 -22.14 -5.14
N PRO A 92 -14.82 -23.46 -5.32
CA PRO A 92 -16.03 -23.95 -5.95
C PRO A 92 -17.20 -23.52 -5.08
N TYR A 93 -18.16 -22.81 -5.69
CA TYR A 93 -19.48 -22.64 -5.10
C TYR A 93 -20.05 -24.03 -4.85
N TYR A 94 -20.17 -24.43 -3.58
CA TYR A 94 -21.12 -25.46 -3.19
C TYR A 94 -22.44 -24.74 -2.98
N GLU A 95 -23.32 -24.79 -3.98
CA GLU A 95 -24.73 -24.51 -3.79
C GLU A 95 -25.30 -25.61 -2.88
N GLY A 96 -25.85 -25.19 -1.74
CA GLY A 96 -26.70 -26.01 -0.88
C GLY A 96 -28.17 -25.73 -1.15
#